data_AF-A0A926CCX1-F1
#
_entry.id   AF-A0A926CCX1-F1
#
_cell.length_a   1.000
_cell.length_b   1.000
_cell.length_c   1.000
_cell.angle_alpha   90.00
_cell.angle_beta   90.00
_cell.angle_gamma   90.00
#
_symmetry.space_group_name_H-M   'P 1'
#
loop_
_entity.id
_entity.type
_entity.pdbx_description
1 polymer ?
#
loop_
_entity_poly.entity_id
_entity_poly.type
_entity_poly.pdbx_seq_one_letter_code
_entity_poly.pdbx_strand_id
1 'polypeptide(L)'
;MATVPSWQALRWRIDRTADYGPLNALAVNRIQPQLIVEHWDDLLRIAGSLTMGACQVEGLMRTLQRGDRPTKLARALQELGRIIKTLYLLNYLNDEAYRRRILTQLNRGEGRHRLARAVFYGQRGELRQRYREGQEDQLHALGLVVNAIIVWNTMYMARALEHIGQTGQPVNDADVARLAPLRSAHLNVLGRYTFALHEPIARGEWRPLRTAERISLPSEE
;
A
#
# COMPACT_ATOMS: atom_id res chain seq x y z
N MET A 1 4.89 -6.07 -6.15
CA MET A 1 4.17 -7.27 -6.64
C MET A 1 3.04 -7.51 -5.66
N ALA A 2 1.82 -7.05 -5.97
CA ALA A 2 0.67 -7.27 -5.12
C ALA A 2 0.26 -8.74 -5.24
N THR A 3 0.48 -9.51 -4.18
CA THR A 3 0.01 -10.89 -4.12
C THR A 3 -1.51 -10.85 -4.11
N VAL A 4 -2.13 -11.27 -5.22
CA VAL A 4 -3.51 -11.78 -5.23
C VAL A 4 -3.68 -12.66 -3.98
N PRO A 5 -4.78 -12.54 -3.22
CA PRO A 5 -4.97 -13.35 -2.02
C PRO A 5 -4.75 -14.81 -2.38
N SER A 6 -3.68 -15.41 -1.86
CA SER A 6 -3.32 -16.77 -2.21
C SER A 6 -4.40 -17.69 -1.67
N TRP A 7 -5.21 -18.24 -2.57
CA TRP A 7 -6.28 -19.20 -2.25
C TRP A 7 -5.77 -20.43 -1.50
N GLN A 8 -4.46 -20.67 -1.48
CA GLN A 8 -3.82 -21.71 -0.68
C GLN A 8 -4.06 -21.56 0.83
N ALA A 9 -4.39 -20.37 1.33
CA ALA A 9 -4.70 -20.18 2.75
C ALA A 9 -6.15 -20.57 3.14
N LEU A 10 -7.02 -20.89 2.19
CA LEU A 10 -8.30 -21.57 2.49
C LEU A 10 -8.12 -23.07 2.74
N ARG A 11 -6.89 -23.58 2.61
CA ARG A 11 -6.61 -25.01 2.77
C ARG A 11 -6.61 -25.50 4.20
N TRP A 12 -6.97 -24.71 5.19
CA TRP A 12 -6.75 -25.08 6.59
C TRP A 12 -8.06 -25.27 7.35
N ARG A 13 -8.18 -26.40 8.07
CA ARG A 13 -9.24 -26.68 9.04
C ARG A 13 -8.68 -26.95 10.44
N ILE A 14 -9.47 -26.61 11.46
CA ILE A 14 -9.12 -26.85 12.87
C ILE A 14 -9.58 -28.25 13.27
N ASP A 15 -10.85 -28.56 13.02
CA ASP A 15 -11.43 -29.87 13.28
C ASP A 15 -11.40 -30.73 12.01
N ARG A 16 -11.00 -31.99 12.16
CA ARG A 16 -10.97 -33.00 11.09
C ARG A 16 -12.36 -33.49 10.75
N THR A 17 -13.25 -33.58 11.74
CA THR A 17 -14.59 -34.15 11.58
C THR A 17 -15.64 -33.13 11.15
N ALA A 18 -15.30 -31.85 11.17
CA ALA A 18 -16.19 -30.79 10.72
C ALA A 18 -16.47 -30.89 9.21
N ASP A 19 -17.76 -30.84 8.88
CA ASP A 19 -18.25 -30.76 7.51
C ASP A 19 -18.49 -29.28 7.13
N TYR A 20 -17.71 -28.78 6.18
CA TYR A 20 -17.84 -27.42 5.64
C TYR A 20 -18.58 -27.38 4.29
N GLY A 21 -19.27 -28.46 3.92
CA GLY A 21 -20.01 -28.59 2.68
C GLY A 21 -19.12 -28.36 1.44
N PRO A 22 -19.48 -27.43 0.53
CA PRO A 22 -18.70 -27.16 -0.68
C PRO A 22 -17.23 -26.78 -0.44
N LEU A 23 -16.89 -26.26 0.74
CA LEU A 23 -15.52 -25.85 1.09
C LEU A 23 -14.63 -27.01 1.54
N ASN A 24 -15.17 -28.22 1.72
CA ASN A 24 -14.39 -29.39 2.13
C ASN A 24 -13.25 -29.72 1.16
N ALA A 25 -13.48 -29.54 -0.14
CA ALA A 25 -12.47 -29.77 -1.19
C ALA A 25 -11.31 -28.77 -1.10
N LEU A 26 -11.54 -27.59 -0.53
CA LEU A 26 -10.52 -26.57 -0.35
C LEU A 26 -9.75 -26.79 0.95
N ALA A 27 -10.42 -27.09 2.07
CA ALA A 27 -9.80 -27.24 3.38
C ALA A 27 -9.08 -28.58 3.57
N VAL A 28 -7.94 -28.81 2.92
CA VAL A 28 -7.27 -30.13 2.92
C VAL A 28 -6.29 -30.34 4.10
N ASN A 29 -5.69 -29.27 4.60
CA ASN A 29 -4.65 -29.27 5.62
C ASN A 29 -5.22 -28.98 7.02
N ARG A 30 -4.48 -29.41 8.05
CA ARG A 30 -4.87 -29.28 9.46
C ARG A 30 -3.99 -28.28 10.21
N ILE A 31 -4.63 -27.41 10.97
CA ILE A 31 -3.97 -26.51 11.94
C ILE A 31 -3.71 -27.30 13.23
N GLN A 32 -2.64 -26.96 13.95
CA GLN A 32 -2.34 -27.53 15.27
C GLN A 32 -2.59 -26.50 16.37
N PRO A 33 -3.82 -26.40 16.93
CA PRO A 33 -4.14 -25.41 17.95
C PRO A 33 -3.35 -25.59 19.24
N GLN A 34 -2.99 -26.83 19.58
CA GLN A 34 -2.23 -27.15 20.79
C GLN A 34 -0.90 -26.38 20.81
N LEU A 35 -0.22 -26.27 19.67
CA LEU A 35 1.04 -25.54 19.57
C LEU A 35 0.87 -24.03 19.81
N ILE A 36 -0.30 -23.47 19.46
CA ILE A 36 -0.64 -22.08 19.73
C ILE A 36 -0.88 -21.88 21.23
N VAL A 37 -1.63 -22.80 21.85
CA VAL A 37 -1.94 -22.76 23.29
C VAL A 37 -0.66 -22.90 24.13
N GLU A 38 0.20 -23.87 23.79
CA GLU A 38 1.47 -24.13 24.48
C GLU A 38 2.41 -22.92 24.47
N HIS A 39 2.37 -22.09 23.42
CA HIS A 39 3.24 -20.93 23.25
C HIS A 39 2.49 -19.59 23.33
N TRP A 40 1.26 -19.58 23.86
CA TRP A 40 0.39 -18.39 23.82
C TRP A 40 1.02 -17.19 24.53
N ASP A 41 1.55 -17.39 25.72
CA ASP A 41 2.20 -16.33 26.50
C ASP A 41 3.43 -15.76 25.79
N ASP A 42 4.21 -16.60 25.11
CA ASP A 42 5.39 -16.16 24.37
C ASP A 42 4.99 -15.36 23.12
N LEU A 43 3.91 -15.75 22.45
CA LEU A 43 3.34 -14.98 21.34
C LEU A 43 2.86 -13.60 21.80
N LEU A 44 2.19 -13.53 22.96
CA LEU A 44 1.77 -12.26 23.56
C LEU A 44 2.96 -11.39 23.98
N ARG A 45 4.01 -11.98 24.56
CA ARG A 45 5.25 -11.27 24.90
C ARG A 45 5.93 -10.70 23.67
N ILE A 46 5.98 -11.46 22.57
CA ILE A 46 6.51 -10.96 21.29
C ILE A 46 5.67 -9.77 20.81
N ALA A 47 4.35 -9.91 20.78
CA ALA A 47 3.46 -8.86 20.33
C ALA A 47 3.64 -7.58 21.17
N GLY A 48 3.62 -7.71 22.51
CA GLY A 48 3.84 -6.59 23.41
C GLY A 48 5.21 -5.95 23.26
N SER A 49 6.27 -6.74 23.14
CA SER A 49 7.64 -6.22 22.93
C SER A 49 7.77 -5.43 21.63
N LEU A 50 7.13 -5.89 20.55
CA LEU A 50 7.09 -5.18 19.28
C LEU A 50 6.29 -3.89 19.38
N THR A 51 5.10 -3.92 20.00
CA THR A 51 4.26 -2.72 20.18
C THR A 51 4.94 -1.67 21.05
N MET A 52 5.69 -2.08 22.07
CA MET A 52 6.45 -1.19 22.95
C MET A 52 7.81 -0.75 22.37
N GLY A 53 8.21 -1.28 21.19
CA GLY A 53 9.52 -0.98 20.60
C GLY A 53 10.71 -1.56 21.38
N ALA A 54 10.47 -2.49 22.31
CA ALA A 54 11.49 -3.10 23.16
C ALA A 54 12.38 -4.10 22.40
N CYS A 55 11.95 -4.57 21.23
CA CYS A 55 12.75 -5.42 20.36
C CYS A 55 12.69 -4.99 18.89
N GLN A 56 13.81 -5.13 18.19
CA GLN A 56 13.86 -4.95 16.73
C GLN A 56 13.36 -6.20 16.01
N VAL A 57 12.54 -5.99 14.98
CA VAL A 57 11.96 -7.07 14.16
C VAL A 57 13.04 -7.95 13.54
N GLU A 58 14.16 -7.37 13.10
CA GLU A 58 15.25 -8.14 12.50
C GLU A 58 15.86 -9.15 13.48
N GLY A 59 16.14 -8.70 14.72
CA GLY A 59 16.65 -9.57 15.77
C GLY A 59 15.66 -10.68 16.12
N LEU A 60 14.37 -10.34 16.21
CA LEU A 60 13.30 -11.31 16.45
C LEU A 60 13.19 -12.35 15.32
N MET A 61 13.33 -11.95 14.05
CA MET A 61 13.28 -12.89 12.94
C MET A 61 14.45 -13.89 12.99
N ARG A 62 15.65 -13.44 13.39
CA ARG A 62 16.81 -14.32 13.60
C ARG A 62 16.61 -15.28 14.79
N THR A 63 15.87 -14.91 15.83
CA THR A 63 15.59 -15.83 16.95
C THR A 63 14.47 -16.83 16.62
N LEU A 64 13.53 -16.45 15.75
CA LEU A 64 12.47 -17.32 15.26
C LEU A 64 12.98 -18.35 14.23
N GLN A 65 14.11 -18.08 13.57
CA GLN A 65 14.73 -18.98 12.59
C GLN A 65 16.09 -19.46 13.09
N ARG A 66 16.20 -20.75 13.46
CA ARG A 66 17.48 -21.36 13.85
C ARG A 66 18.06 -22.09 12.64
N GLY A 67 18.92 -21.41 11.88
CA GLY A 67 19.34 -21.87 10.55
C GLY A 67 18.13 -21.98 9.62
N ASP A 68 18.03 -23.05 8.84
CA ASP A 68 16.90 -23.28 7.91
C ASP A 68 15.62 -23.81 8.57
N ARG A 69 15.60 -23.98 9.89
CA ARG A 69 14.45 -24.58 10.60
C ARG A 69 13.73 -23.56 11.48
N PRO A 70 12.40 -23.42 11.35
CA PRO A 70 11.62 -22.58 12.24
C PRO A 70 11.60 -23.19 13.64
N THR A 71 11.78 -22.34 14.66
CA THR A 71 11.64 -22.74 16.07
C THR A 71 10.19 -23.13 16.39
N LYS A 72 9.95 -23.77 17.54
CA LYS A 72 8.57 -24.12 17.97
C LYS A 72 7.68 -22.87 18.08
N LEU A 73 8.21 -21.78 18.63
CA LEU A 73 7.53 -20.49 18.70
C LEU A 73 7.22 -19.91 17.30
N ALA A 74 8.16 -20.02 16.36
CA ALA A 74 7.92 -19.62 14.98
C ALA A 74 6.84 -20.49 14.29
N ARG A 75 6.79 -21.79 14.59
CA ARG A 75 5.72 -22.68 14.12
C ARG A 75 4.36 -22.32 14.75
N ALA A 76 4.32 -22.04 16.05
CA ALA A 76 3.11 -21.56 16.73
C ALA A 76 2.57 -20.27 16.08
N LEU A 77 3.46 -19.32 15.81
CA LEU A 77 3.13 -18.09 15.09
C LEU A 77 2.62 -18.37 13.66
N GLN A 78 3.20 -19.34 12.95
CA GLN A 78 2.72 -19.75 11.62
C GLN A 78 1.32 -20.38 11.69
N GLU A 79 1.04 -21.25 12.66
CA GLU A 79 -0.30 -21.85 12.85
C GLU A 79 -1.34 -20.77 13.16
N LEU A 80 -1.04 -19.83 14.06
CA LEU A 80 -1.89 -18.67 14.32
C LEU A 80 -2.11 -17.82 13.06
N GLY A 81 -1.03 -17.56 12.31
CA GLY A 81 -1.08 -16.82 11.05
C GLY A 81 -1.93 -17.52 9.98
N ARG A 82 -1.98 -18.86 9.95
CA ARG A 82 -2.89 -19.61 9.06
C ARG A 82 -4.34 -19.36 9.43
N ILE A 83 -4.71 -19.44 10.71
CA ILE A 83 -6.09 -19.13 11.18
C ILE A 83 -6.50 -17.73 10.73
N ILE A 84 -5.67 -16.73 11.03
CA ILE A 84 -5.96 -15.32 10.70
C ILE A 84 -6.12 -15.15 9.19
N LYS A 85 -5.25 -15.75 8.38
CA LYS A 85 -5.35 -15.70 6.91
C LYS A 85 -6.59 -16.39 6.38
N THR A 86 -6.98 -17.53 6.94
CA THR A 86 -8.21 -18.24 6.56
C THR A 86 -9.44 -17.38 6.87
N LEU A 87 -9.54 -16.82 8.08
CA LEU A 87 -10.62 -15.91 8.45
C LEU A 87 -10.67 -14.67 7.55
N TYR A 88 -9.52 -14.06 7.26
CA TYR A 88 -9.41 -12.95 6.33
C TYR A 88 -9.98 -13.28 4.94
N LEU A 89 -9.62 -14.44 4.38
CA LEU A 89 -10.11 -14.86 3.06
C LEU A 89 -11.61 -15.17 3.06
N LEU A 90 -12.11 -15.83 4.11
CA LEU A 90 -13.54 -16.11 4.24
C LEU A 90 -14.36 -14.81 4.33
N ASN A 91 -13.90 -13.85 5.13
CA ASN A 91 -14.53 -12.53 5.22
C ASN A 91 -14.44 -11.77 3.89
N TYR A 92 -13.30 -11.84 3.20
CA TYR A 92 -13.14 -11.23 1.87
C TYR A 92 -14.10 -11.81 0.81
N LEU A 93 -14.41 -13.11 0.90
CA LEU A 93 -15.36 -13.78 0.03
C LEU A 93 -16.82 -13.44 0.37
N ASN A 94 -17.16 -13.38 1.65
CA ASN A 94 -18.53 -13.22 2.10
C ASN A 94 -19.01 -11.76 2.15
N ASP A 95 -18.14 -10.83 2.57
CA ASP A 95 -18.50 -9.44 2.82
C ASP A 95 -17.95 -8.52 1.70
N GLU A 96 -18.88 -7.97 0.90
CA GLU A 96 -18.54 -7.02 -0.15
C GLU A 96 -18.00 -5.70 0.39
N ALA A 97 -18.53 -5.18 1.50
CA ALA A 97 -18.05 -3.94 2.10
C ALA A 97 -16.61 -4.11 2.61
N TYR A 98 -16.31 -5.25 3.24
CA TYR A 98 -14.95 -5.62 3.65
C TYR A 98 -14.00 -5.72 2.45
N ARG A 99 -14.44 -6.40 1.38
CA ARG A 99 -13.69 -6.49 0.12
C ARG A 99 -13.40 -5.12 -0.49
N ARG A 100 -14.41 -4.26 -0.61
CA ARG A 100 -14.28 -2.90 -1.16
C ARG A 100 -13.29 -2.08 -0.34
N ARG A 101 -13.34 -2.15 0.99
CA ARG A 101 -12.39 -1.46 1.88
C ARG A 101 -10.96 -1.93 1.64
N ILE A 102 -10.73 -3.23 1.51
CA ILE A 102 -9.41 -3.80 1.22
C ILE A 102 -8.90 -3.33 -0.14
N LEU A 103 -9.72 -3.46 -1.18
CA LEU A 103 -9.37 -3.02 -2.54
C LEU A 103 -9.07 -1.51 -2.58
N THR A 104 -9.80 -0.70 -1.82
CA THR A 104 -9.53 0.74 -1.74
C THR A 104 -8.13 1.01 -1.17
N GLN A 105 -7.73 0.31 -0.10
CA GLN A 105 -6.38 0.45 0.45
C GLN A 105 -5.30 -0.07 -0.52
N LEU A 106 -5.56 -1.21 -1.17
CA LEU A 106 -4.66 -1.76 -2.17
C LEU A 106 -4.45 -0.79 -3.34
N ASN A 107 -5.54 -0.22 -3.86
CA ASN A 107 -5.51 0.78 -4.94
C ASN A 107 -4.68 2.01 -4.55
N ARG A 108 -4.73 2.46 -3.29
CA ARG A 108 -3.85 3.55 -2.81
C ARG A 108 -2.38 3.15 -2.82
N GLY A 109 -2.06 1.96 -2.32
CA GLY A 109 -0.69 1.43 -2.34
C GLY A 109 -0.16 1.27 -3.77
N GLU A 110 -0.94 0.66 -4.65
CA GLU A 110 -0.61 0.51 -6.06
C GLU A 110 -0.49 1.84 -6.79
N GLY A 111 -1.37 2.81 -6.49
CA GLY A 111 -1.30 4.16 -7.01
C GLY A 111 0.00 4.86 -6.60
N ARG A 112 0.40 4.75 -5.32
CA ARG A 112 1.69 5.28 -4.84
C ARG A 112 2.86 4.60 -5.54
N HIS A 113 2.84 3.28 -5.70
CA HIS A 113 3.89 2.57 -6.43
C HIS A 113 3.94 2.94 -7.91
N ARG A 114 2.79 3.17 -8.54
CA ARG A 114 2.71 3.63 -9.94
C ARG A 114 3.29 5.03 -10.09
N LEU A 115 2.96 5.94 -9.18
CA LEU A 115 3.55 7.28 -9.12
C LEU A 115 5.07 7.19 -8.90
N ALA A 116 5.53 6.39 -7.94
CA ALA A 116 6.96 6.19 -7.70
C ALA A 116 7.70 5.67 -8.94
N ARG A 117 7.12 4.73 -9.70
CA ARG A 117 7.70 4.27 -10.97
C ARG A 117 7.71 5.33 -12.06
N ALA A 118 6.68 6.19 -12.12
CA ALA A 118 6.64 7.30 -13.07
C ALA A 118 7.73 8.34 -12.78
N VAL A 119 8.01 8.59 -11.50
CA VAL A 119 9.04 9.53 -11.03
C VAL A 119 10.44 8.94 -11.15
N PHE A 120 10.63 7.67 -10.81
CA PHE A 120 11.91 6.97 -10.86
C PHE A 120 12.23 6.52 -12.30
N TYR A 121 12.55 7.48 -13.16
CA TYR A 121 12.89 7.23 -14.57
C TYR A 121 14.41 7.23 -14.78
N GLY A 122 14.93 6.10 -15.29
CA GLY A 122 16.37 5.86 -15.53
C GLY A 122 16.75 4.38 -15.70
N GLN A 123 15.89 3.43 -15.26
CA GLN A 123 16.09 1.98 -15.38
C GLN A 123 14.74 1.20 -15.43
N ARG A 124 13.72 1.70 -16.16
CA ARG A 124 12.35 1.10 -16.18
C ARG A 124 11.68 0.96 -14.80
N GLY A 125 12.05 1.78 -13.82
CA GLY A 125 11.52 1.67 -12.45
C GLY A 125 12.21 0.64 -11.55
N GLU A 126 13.34 0.07 -11.96
CA GLU A 126 14.15 -0.87 -11.15
C GLU A 126 15.34 -0.16 -10.48
N LEU A 127 15.45 -0.26 -9.14
CA LEU A 127 16.69 0.10 -8.43
C LEU A 127 17.76 -0.96 -8.74
N ARG A 128 18.75 -0.60 -9.57
CA ARG A 128 19.94 -1.43 -9.80
C ARG A 128 21.16 -0.74 -9.22
N GLN A 129 21.42 -0.99 -7.94
CA GLN A 129 22.65 -0.54 -7.28
C GLN A 129 23.30 -1.68 -6.51
N ARG A 130 24.63 -1.81 -6.62
CA ARG A 130 25.42 -2.91 -6.03
C ARG A 130 25.52 -2.89 -4.50
N TYR A 131 25.20 -1.77 -3.84
CA TYR A 131 25.36 -1.56 -2.40
C TYR A 131 24.04 -1.22 -1.70
N ARG A 132 23.86 -1.73 -0.48
CA ARG A 132 22.62 -1.63 0.32
C ARG A 132 22.33 -0.20 0.80
N GLU A 133 23.34 0.53 1.30
CA GLU A 133 23.20 1.95 1.70
C GLU A 133 22.77 2.85 0.53
N GLY A 134 23.38 2.66 -0.66
CA GLY A 134 23.00 3.43 -1.85
C GLY A 134 21.57 3.16 -2.34
N GLN A 135 20.98 2.00 -2.03
CA GLN A 135 19.57 1.73 -2.30
C GLN A 135 18.66 2.43 -1.30
N GLU A 136 19.04 2.50 -0.03
CA GLU A 136 18.29 3.19 1.03
C GLU A 136 18.20 4.69 0.74
N ASP A 137 19.32 5.33 0.41
CA ASP A 137 19.34 6.77 0.06
C ASP A 137 18.47 7.09 -1.16
N GLN A 138 18.51 6.25 -2.19
CA GLN A 138 17.64 6.41 -3.36
C GLN A 138 16.16 6.21 -3.02
N LEU A 139 15.83 5.25 -2.16
CA LEU A 139 14.46 5.03 -1.71
C LEU A 139 13.95 6.20 -0.85
N HIS A 140 14.80 6.77 0.01
CA HIS A 140 14.47 7.96 0.79
C HIS A 140 14.25 9.18 -0.10
N ALA A 141 15.17 9.45 -1.04
CA ALA A 141 15.04 10.55 -1.99
C ALA A 141 13.80 10.40 -2.89
N LEU A 142 13.55 9.19 -3.42
CA LEU A 142 12.33 8.91 -4.18
C LEU A 142 11.08 9.09 -3.33
N GLY A 143 11.10 8.62 -2.08
CA GLY A 143 10.02 8.81 -1.12
C GLY A 143 9.70 10.28 -0.88
N LEU A 144 10.73 11.12 -0.74
CA LEU A 144 10.58 12.57 -0.59
C LEU A 144 9.91 13.21 -1.81
N VAL A 145 10.40 12.92 -3.02
CA VAL A 145 9.84 13.47 -4.27
C VAL A 145 8.39 13.01 -4.47
N VAL A 146 8.09 11.74 -4.25
CA VAL A 146 6.73 11.19 -4.35
C VAL A 146 5.80 11.88 -3.35
N ASN A 147 6.24 12.10 -2.11
CA ASN A 147 5.45 12.81 -1.11
C ASN A 147 5.23 14.28 -1.49
N ALA A 148 6.24 14.97 -2.02
CA ALA A 148 6.11 16.35 -2.49
C ALA A 148 5.07 16.47 -3.61
N ILE A 149 5.06 15.52 -4.56
CA ILE A 149 4.05 15.45 -5.62
C ILE A 149 2.66 15.20 -5.03
N ILE A 150 2.53 14.31 -4.05
CA ILE A 150 1.24 14.04 -3.39
C ILE A 150 0.69 15.30 -2.73
N VAL A 151 1.54 16.06 -2.02
CA VAL A 151 1.15 17.33 -1.40
C VAL A 151 0.71 18.32 -2.48
N TRP A 152 1.50 18.48 -3.55
CA TRP A 152 1.15 19.33 -4.69
C TRP A 152 -0.20 18.94 -5.30
N ASN A 153 -0.41 17.66 -5.60
CA ASN A 153 -1.68 17.14 -6.10
C ASN A 153 -2.84 17.45 -5.17
N THR A 154 -2.66 17.27 -3.86
CA THR A 154 -3.71 17.51 -2.86
C THR A 154 -4.16 18.97 -2.88
N MET A 155 -3.21 19.91 -2.88
CA MET A 155 -3.50 21.35 -2.92
C MET A 155 -4.21 21.76 -4.21
N TYR A 156 -3.74 21.30 -5.37
CA TYR A 156 -4.36 21.63 -6.65
C TYR A 156 -5.72 20.96 -6.85
N MET A 157 -5.93 19.75 -6.31
CA MET A 157 -7.23 19.10 -6.32
C MET A 157 -8.24 19.85 -5.45
N ALA A 158 -7.85 20.34 -4.28
CA ALA A 158 -8.72 21.18 -3.44
C ALA A 158 -9.15 22.45 -4.19
N ARG A 159 -8.20 23.16 -4.83
CA ARG A 159 -8.51 24.32 -5.68
C ARG A 159 -9.42 23.98 -6.86
N ALA A 160 -9.22 22.82 -7.48
CA ALA A 160 -10.06 22.39 -8.59
C ALA A 160 -11.51 22.14 -8.12
N LEU A 161 -11.70 21.51 -6.96
CA LEU A 161 -13.02 21.30 -6.37
C LEU A 161 -13.70 22.63 -6.02
N GLU A 162 -12.97 23.58 -5.44
CA GLU A 162 -13.48 24.92 -5.15
C GLU A 162 -13.94 25.65 -6.42
N HIS A 163 -13.13 25.60 -7.48
CA HIS A 163 -13.47 26.18 -8.77
C HIS A 163 -14.70 25.53 -9.43
N ILE A 164 -14.84 24.20 -9.32
CA ILE A 164 -16.01 23.46 -9.81
C ILE A 164 -17.28 23.89 -9.04
N GLY A 165 -17.17 24.06 -7.71
CA GLY A 165 -18.28 24.58 -6.90
C GLY A 165 -18.68 26.00 -7.29
N GLN A 166 -17.71 26.88 -7.55
CA GLN A 166 -17.95 28.26 -7.99
C GLN A 166 -18.59 28.36 -9.38
N THR A 167 -18.36 27.39 -10.26
CA THR A 167 -18.97 27.33 -11.61
C THR A 167 -20.37 26.72 -11.61
N GLY A 168 -20.94 26.42 -10.42
CA GLY A 168 -22.31 25.95 -10.26
C GLY A 168 -22.51 24.45 -10.49
N GLN A 169 -21.42 23.68 -10.60
CA GLN A 169 -21.51 22.22 -10.68
C GLN A 169 -21.57 21.62 -9.27
N PRO A 170 -22.51 20.68 -9.00
CA PRO A 170 -22.61 20.04 -7.69
C PRO A 170 -21.40 19.13 -7.43
N VAL A 171 -20.68 19.39 -6.34
CA VAL A 171 -19.60 18.54 -5.84
C VAL A 171 -20.17 17.61 -4.79
N ASN A 172 -20.20 16.30 -5.07
CA ASN A 172 -20.70 15.29 -4.14
C ASN A 172 -19.58 14.82 -3.19
N ASP A 173 -19.79 14.94 -1.88
CA ASP A 173 -18.84 14.51 -0.84
C ASP A 173 -18.45 13.02 -0.96
N ALA A 174 -19.38 12.18 -1.43
CA ALA A 174 -19.10 10.76 -1.64
C ALA A 174 -18.05 10.52 -2.75
N ASP A 175 -17.97 11.40 -3.74
CA ASP A 175 -16.97 11.33 -4.81
C ASP A 175 -15.65 11.96 -4.38
N VAL A 176 -15.70 13.05 -3.61
CA VAL A 176 -14.51 13.65 -2.98
C VAL A 176 -13.80 12.63 -2.08
N ALA A 177 -14.56 11.84 -1.30
CA ALA A 177 -14.00 10.80 -0.43
C ALA A 177 -13.26 9.68 -1.19
N ARG A 178 -13.52 9.52 -2.49
CA ARG A 178 -12.87 8.51 -3.36
C ARG A 178 -11.63 9.06 -4.07
N LEU A 179 -11.40 10.37 -4.02
CA LEU A 179 -10.25 10.98 -4.67
C LEU A 179 -8.95 10.52 -4.03
N ALA A 180 -7.95 10.25 -4.88
CA ALA A 180 -6.59 9.95 -4.46
C ALA A 180 -5.61 10.88 -5.18
N PRO A 181 -4.74 11.61 -4.45
CA PRO A 181 -3.77 12.57 -5.00
C PRO A 181 -2.55 11.88 -5.62
N LEU A 182 -2.77 10.80 -6.36
CA LEU A 182 -1.75 9.90 -6.90
C LEU A 182 -1.66 9.96 -8.43
N ARG A 183 -2.37 10.90 -9.07
CA ARG A 183 -2.32 11.09 -10.52
C ARG A 183 -0.97 11.68 -10.92
N SER A 184 -0.39 11.19 -12.01
CA SER A 184 0.93 11.61 -12.50
C SER A 184 0.95 12.03 -13.97
N ALA A 185 -0.18 11.91 -14.70
CA ALA A 185 -0.23 12.18 -16.14
C ALA A 185 0.05 13.65 -16.51
N HIS A 186 -0.13 14.58 -15.56
CA HIS A 186 0.16 16.01 -15.74
C HIS A 186 1.64 16.35 -15.45
N LEU A 187 2.42 15.41 -14.92
CA LEU A 187 3.82 15.62 -14.60
C LEU A 187 4.66 15.31 -15.83
N ASN A 188 5.46 16.27 -16.25
CA ASN A 188 6.55 15.98 -17.17
C ASN A 188 7.77 15.58 -16.35
N VAL A 189 8.15 14.30 -16.42
CA VAL A 189 9.35 13.74 -15.76
C VAL A 189 10.51 13.62 -16.76
N LEU A 190 10.28 13.91 -18.05
CA LEU A 190 11.27 13.81 -19.11
C LEU A 190 11.66 15.17 -19.70
N GLY A 191 12.92 15.29 -20.09
CA GLY A 191 13.43 16.44 -20.85
C GLY A 191 14.37 17.34 -20.06
N ARG A 192 14.67 18.49 -20.65
CA ARG A 192 15.46 19.54 -20.01
C ARG A 192 14.51 20.51 -19.31
N TYR A 193 14.79 20.77 -18.04
CA TYR A 193 14.05 21.76 -17.26
C TYR A 193 14.84 23.05 -17.22
N THR A 194 14.21 24.13 -17.65
CA THR A 194 14.69 25.49 -17.37
C THR A 194 13.90 26.00 -16.18
N PHE A 195 14.54 26.11 -15.03
CA PHE A 195 13.92 26.61 -13.82
C PHE A 195 13.99 28.14 -13.80
N ALA A 196 13.14 28.79 -14.60
CA ALA A 196 12.80 30.18 -14.40
C ALA A 196 11.56 30.23 -13.49
N LEU A 197 11.75 30.64 -12.23
CA LEU A 197 10.64 30.81 -11.30
C LEU A 197 9.84 32.03 -11.77
N HIS A 198 8.67 31.79 -12.35
CA HIS A 198 7.78 32.86 -12.79
C HIS A 198 7.41 33.74 -11.58
N GLU A 199 7.55 35.06 -11.71
CA GLU A 199 7.39 36.04 -10.62
C GLU A 199 6.17 35.83 -9.69
N PRO A 200 4.96 35.51 -10.20
CA PRO A 200 3.80 35.18 -9.38
C PRO A 200 4.03 33.97 -8.47
N ILE A 201 4.66 32.92 -8.97
CA ILE A 201 4.96 31.70 -8.20
C ILE A 201 6.00 32.02 -7.12
N ALA A 202 6.97 32.89 -7.42
CA ALA A 202 7.96 33.35 -6.43
C ALA A 202 7.30 34.13 -5.28
N ARG A 203 6.20 34.84 -5.55
CA ARG A 203 5.36 35.50 -4.54
C ARG A 203 4.38 34.57 -3.81
N GLY A 204 4.42 33.27 -4.09
CA GLY A 204 3.53 32.27 -3.48
C GLY A 204 2.17 32.16 -4.16
N GLU A 205 1.97 32.77 -5.33
CA GLU A 205 0.74 32.62 -6.11
C GLU A 205 0.66 31.24 -6.76
N TRP A 206 -0.57 30.75 -6.97
CA TRP A 206 -0.83 29.45 -7.57
C TRP A 206 -0.63 29.48 -9.08
N ARG A 207 -0.21 28.34 -9.66
CA ARG A 207 -0.34 28.16 -11.11
C ARG A 207 -1.82 28.13 -11.47
N PRO A 208 -2.21 28.72 -12.60
CA PRO A 208 -3.60 28.72 -13.02
C PRO A 208 -4.06 27.29 -13.35
N LEU A 209 -5.34 27.00 -13.08
CA LEU A 209 -5.95 25.71 -13.41
C LEU A 209 -6.05 25.52 -14.94
N ARG A 210 -5.98 24.27 -15.39
CA ARG A 210 -6.22 23.89 -16.79
C ARG A 210 -7.72 23.67 -17.00
N THR A 211 -8.43 24.72 -17.39
CA THR A 211 -9.86 24.64 -17.77
C THR A 211 -10.01 24.07 -19.19
N ALA A 212 -11.15 23.47 -19.53
CA ALA A 212 -11.40 22.86 -20.84
C ALA A 212 -11.12 23.81 -22.02
N GLU A 213 -11.51 25.09 -21.90
CA GLU A 213 -11.23 26.16 -22.88
C GLU A 213 -9.73 26.33 -23.18
N ARG A 214 -8.88 26.05 -22.19
CA ARG A 214 -7.42 26.20 -22.26
C ARG A 214 -6.71 24.94 -22.78
N ILE A 215 -7.40 23.80 -22.80
CA ILE A 215 -6.89 22.53 -23.34
C ILE A 215 -7.14 22.47 -24.86
N SER A 216 -8.17 23.16 -25.35
CA SER A 216 -8.50 23.29 -26.78
C SER A 216 -7.65 24.31 -27.54
N LEU A 217 -6.89 25.17 -26.85
CA LEU A 217 -5.91 26.04 -27.50
C LEU A 217 -4.65 25.22 -27.76
N PRO A 218 -4.14 25.16 -29.01
CA PRO A 218 -2.82 24.58 -29.24
C PRO A 218 -1.83 25.33 -28.36
N SER A 219 -1.01 24.60 -27.61
CA SER A 219 0.08 25.17 -26.85
C SER A 219 0.96 25.96 -27.80
N GLU A 220 0.87 27.30 -27.73
CA GLU A 220 1.85 28.17 -28.39
C GLU A 220 3.21 27.94 -27.73
N GLU A 221 4.13 27.47 -28.58
CA GLU A 221 5.61 27.43 -28.53
C GLU A 221 6.32 27.23 -27.18
#